data_AF-A0A5N5QQM4-F1
#
_entry.id   AF-A0A5N5QQM4-F1
#
_cell.length_a   1.000
_cell.length_b   1.000
_cell.length_c   1.000
_cell.angle_alpha   90.00
_cell.angle_beta   90.00
_cell.angle_gamma   90.00
#
_symmetry.space_group_name_H-M   'P 1'
#
loop_
_entity.id
_entity.type
_entity.pdbx_description
1 polymer ?
#
loop_
_entity_poly.entity_id
_entity_poly.type
_entity_poly.pdbx_seq_one_letter_code
_entity_poly.pdbx_strand_id
1 'polypeptide(L)'
;MEHSAKRSKHAPTEVSSKRPVSRHRQVIDVPSIPSRDPRFGPLAGPLSQPHFARAYSFIPDLQRDEAESLRTSLAKARKQRAPSDTVDSLHRALKHAESALEKAQRDERERQALDKARAEEKEKQKAGKRPWYMKKSEKRDLLLKAKFDHLAAAGGQNAVRKAIDKRKKKLAQKEKKARPFTQAQARAFSDAGPSTQH
;
A
#
# COMPACT_ATOMS: atom_id res chain seq x y z
N MET A 1 -14.17 -79.42 31.33
CA MET A 1 -13.03 -79.59 30.42
C MET A 1 -13.57 -79.74 29.01
N GLU A 2 -13.43 -78.71 28.19
CA GLU A 2 -13.32 -78.86 26.74
C GLU A 2 -12.26 -77.85 26.28
N HIS A 3 -11.16 -78.36 25.74
CA HIS A 3 -10.10 -77.55 25.17
C HIS A 3 -10.48 -77.21 23.74
N SER A 4 -10.99 -76.01 23.49
CA SER A 4 -11.13 -75.51 22.13
C SER A 4 -9.74 -75.21 21.56
N ALA A 5 -9.28 -76.06 20.65
CA ALA A 5 -8.00 -75.93 19.97
C ALA A 5 -7.93 -74.57 19.24
N LYS A 6 -6.79 -73.88 19.38
CA LYS A 6 -6.50 -72.66 18.61
C LYS A 6 -6.47 -73.01 17.12
N ARG A 7 -7.50 -72.61 16.35
CA ARG A 7 -7.43 -72.64 14.87
C ARG A 7 -6.27 -71.77 14.40
N SER A 8 -5.64 -72.17 13.30
CA SER A 8 -4.40 -71.57 12.80
C SER A 8 -4.51 -70.05 12.65
N LYS A 9 -3.37 -69.35 12.67
CA LYS A 9 -3.31 -67.86 12.67
C LYS A 9 -3.91 -67.20 11.42
N HIS A 10 -4.14 -67.99 10.37
CA HIS A 10 -4.74 -67.56 9.11
C HIS A 10 -6.14 -68.16 8.88
N ALA A 11 -6.72 -68.79 9.89
CA ALA A 11 -8.09 -69.27 9.81
C ALA A 11 -9.08 -68.10 10.03
N PRO A 12 -10.20 -68.05 9.29
CA PRO A 12 -11.23 -67.04 9.52
C PRO A 12 -11.83 -67.21 10.93
N THR A 13 -12.06 -66.08 11.60
CA THR A 13 -12.74 -66.06 12.90
C THR A 13 -14.23 -66.23 12.69
N GLU A 14 -14.80 -67.32 13.23
CA GLU A 14 -16.24 -67.52 13.25
C GLU A 14 -16.89 -66.52 14.22
N VAL A 15 -17.83 -65.73 13.70
CA VAL A 15 -18.65 -64.80 14.49
C VAL A 15 -20.10 -65.29 14.54
N SER A 16 -20.73 -65.21 15.71
CA SER A 16 -22.11 -65.66 15.90
C SER A 16 -23.08 -64.86 15.05
N SER A 17 -23.95 -65.56 14.29
CA SER A 17 -25.03 -64.97 13.49
C SER A 17 -26.07 -64.22 14.33
N LYS A 18 -26.10 -64.44 15.65
CA LYS A 18 -26.99 -63.73 16.58
C LYS A 18 -26.54 -62.31 16.91
N ARG A 19 -25.30 -61.92 16.55
CA ARG A 19 -24.83 -60.54 16.73
C ARG A 19 -25.17 -59.73 15.47
N PRO A 20 -26.13 -58.80 15.52
CA PRO A 20 -26.44 -57.97 14.37
C PRO A 20 -25.24 -57.06 14.03
N VAL A 21 -24.92 -56.93 12.75
CA VAL A 21 -23.86 -56.02 12.29
C VAL A 21 -24.38 -54.58 12.43
N SER A 22 -23.56 -53.68 12.98
CA SER A 22 -23.90 -52.26 13.03
C SER A 22 -24.04 -51.71 11.60
N ARG A 23 -25.17 -51.06 11.30
CA ARG A 23 -25.40 -50.37 10.02
C ARG A 23 -24.74 -48.99 9.97
N HIS A 24 -24.26 -48.48 11.11
CA HIS A 24 -23.60 -47.18 11.18
C HIS A 24 -22.14 -47.30 10.75
N ARG A 25 -21.81 -46.59 9.68
CA ARG A 25 -20.43 -46.42 9.22
C ARG A 25 -19.74 -45.44 10.17
N GLN A 26 -18.67 -45.85 10.86
CA GLN A 26 -17.79 -44.90 11.55
C GLN A 26 -17.07 -44.08 10.48
N VAL A 27 -17.62 -42.90 10.17
CA VAL A 27 -16.95 -41.91 9.35
C VAL A 27 -15.91 -41.26 10.24
N ILE A 28 -14.67 -41.69 10.12
CA ILE A 28 -13.54 -40.98 10.71
C ILE A 28 -13.40 -39.70 9.90
N ASP A 29 -13.60 -38.54 10.54
CA ASP A 29 -13.36 -37.25 9.91
C ASP A 29 -11.88 -37.16 9.56
N VAL A 30 -11.57 -37.37 8.28
CA VAL A 30 -10.23 -37.17 7.75
C VAL A 30 -10.01 -35.65 7.69
N PRO A 31 -8.99 -35.10 8.38
CA PRO A 31 -8.73 -33.67 8.30
C PRO A 31 -8.43 -33.30 6.84
N SER A 32 -9.32 -32.51 6.25
CA SER A 32 -9.09 -31.94 4.92
C SER A 32 -7.86 -31.04 5.00
N ILE A 33 -6.85 -31.30 4.17
CA ILE A 33 -5.68 -30.43 4.04
C ILE A 33 -6.03 -29.38 2.99
N PRO A 34 -6.40 -28.14 3.37
CA PRO A 34 -6.64 -27.11 2.37
C PRO A 34 -5.33 -26.82 1.64
N SER A 35 -5.37 -26.81 0.32
CA SER A 35 -4.26 -26.29 -0.50
C SER A 35 -4.11 -24.81 -0.18
N ARG A 36 -3.04 -24.44 0.53
CA ARG A 36 -2.74 -23.05 0.88
C ARG A 36 -1.71 -22.50 -0.09
N ASP A 37 -2.03 -21.39 -0.73
CA ASP A 37 -1.07 -20.65 -1.54
C ASP A 37 0.07 -20.15 -0.63
N PRO A 38 1.33 -20.53 -0.89
CA PRO A 38 2.46 -20.15 -0.05
C PRO A 38 2.63 -18.63 0.07
N ARG A 39 2.12 -17.84 -0.88
CA ARG A 39 2.15 -16.36 -0.82
C ARG A 39 1.26 -15.80 0.29
N PHE A 40 0.18 -16.49 0.61
CA PHE A 40 -0.81 -16.07 1.61
C PHE A 40 -0.73 -16.93 2.87
N GLY A 41 0.27 -17.82 2.95
CA GLY A 41 0.52 -18.64 4.13
C GLY A 41 1.09 -17.81 5.28
N PRO A 42 0.84 -18.20 6.54
CA PRO A 42 1.45 -17.56 7.71
C PRO A 42 2.99 -17.59 7.70
N LEU A 43 3.57 -18.54 6.95
CA LEU A 43 5.02 -18.70 6.75
C LEU A 43 5.65 -17.61 5.89
N ALA A 44 4.88 -16.89 5.07
CA ALA A 44 5.40 -15.87 4.14
C ALA A 44 5.92 -14.60 4.85
N GLY A 45 5.51 -14.37 6.10
CA GLY A 45 5.94 -13.22 6.90
C GLY A 45 5.43 -11.85 6.36
N PRO A 46 5.72 -10.75 7.07
CA PRO A 46 5.35 -9.40 6.62
C PRO A 46 6.24 -8.91 5.49
N LEU A 47 5.72 -8.00 4.66
CA LEU A 47 6.45 -7.38 3.56
C LEU A 47 7.70 -6.63 4.06
N SER A 48 8.87 -7.13 3.69
CA SER A 48 10.14 -6.42 3.85
C SER A 48 10.35 -5.47 2.66
N GLN A 49 10.03 -4.19 2.85
CA GLN A 49 10.27 -3.15 1.83
C GLN A 49 11.69 -3.13 1.24
N PRO A 50 12.79 -3.24 2.03
CA PRO A 50 14.13 -3.24 1.44
C PRO A 50 14.44 -4.50 0.63
N HIS A 51 13.86 -5.65 0.98
CA HIS A 51 13.99 -6.85 0.16
C HIS A 51 13.19 -6.72 -1.13
N PHE A 52 11.94 -6.26 -1.04
CA PHE A 52 11.08 -6.01 -2.20
C PHE A 52 11.74 -5.06 -3.20
N ALA A 53 12.26 -3.92 -2.74
CA ALA A 53 12.88 -2.95 -3.63
C ALA A 53 14.15 -3.48 -4.33
N ARG A 54 14.88 -4.41 -3.71
CA ARG A 54 16.02 -5.08 -4.34
C ARG A 54 15.59 -6.15 -5.33
N ALA A 55 14.64 -7.00 -4.94
CA ALA A 55 14.14 -8.08 -5.80
C ALA A 55 13.40 -7.55 -7.04
N TYR A 56 12.72 -6.41 -6.90
CA TYR A 56 11.90 -5.78 -7.93
C TYR A 56 12.47 -4.43 -8.39
N SER A 57 13.80 -4.32 -8.48
CA SER A 57 14.47 -3.08 -8.89
C SER A 57 14.14 -2.65 -10.32
N PHE A 58 13.62 -3.54 -11.15
CA PHE A 58 13.24 -3.28 -12.55
C PHE A 58 11.87 -2.60 -12.70
N ILE A 59 11.01 -2.61 -11.66
CA ILE A 59 9.65 -2.05 -11.74
C ILE A 59 9.66 -0.55 -12.14
N PRO A 60 10.51 0.32 -11.55
CA PRO A 60 10.55 1.72 -11.95
C PRO A 60 10.91 1.91 -13.42
N ASP A 61 11.78 1.08 -13.98
CA ASP A 61 12.17 1.17 -15.39
C ASP A 61 10.99 0.79 -16.29
N LEU A 62 10.32 -0.33 -15.98
CA LEU A 62 9.11 -0.75 -16.68
C LEU A 62 8.00 0.31 -16.64
N GLN A 63 7.79 0.96 -15.49
CA GLN A 63 6.78 2.02 -15.34
C GLN A 63 7.13 3.27 -16.17
N ARG A 64 8.41 3.58 -16.38
CA ARG A 64 8.83 4.69 -17.25
C ARG A 64 8.52 4.37 -18.70
N ASP A 65 8.85 3.16 -19.14
CA ASP A 65 8.57 2.69 -20.50
C ASP A 65 7.06 2.68 -20.78
N GLU A 66 6.27 2.22 -19.80
CA GLU A 66 4.80 2.25 -19.88
C GLU A 66 4.29 3.69 -20.04
N ALA A 67 4.76 4.64 -19.23
CA ALA A 67 4.36 6.03 -19.32
C ALA A 67 4.73 6.66 -20.68
N GLU A 68 5.89 6.31 -21.23
CA GLU A 68 6.31 6.75 -22.57
C GLU A 68 5.44 6.14 -23.67
N SER A 69 5.11 4.85 -23.58
CA SER A 69 4.20 4.18 -24.52
C SER A 69 2.80 4.83 -24.51
N LEU A 70 2.31 5.23 -23.33
CA LEU A 70 1.03 5.94 -23.19
C LEU A 70 1.09 7.35 -23.76
N ARG A 71 2.21 8.07 -23.58
CA ARG A 71 2.42 9.40 -24.20
C ARG A 71 2.37 9.32 -25.72
N THR A 72 3.09 8.36 -26.30
CA THR A 72 3.10 8.18 -27.77
C THR A 72 1.73 7.75 -28.29
N SER A 73 1.04 6.86 -27.58
CA SER A 73 -0.32 6.42 -27.94
C SER A 73 -1.33 7.55 -27.88
N LEU A 74 -1.27 8.39 -26.84
CA LEU A 74 -2.12 9.57 -26.70
C LEU A 74 -1.85 10.60 -27.80
N ALA A 75 -0.58 10.83 -28.17
CA ALA A 75 -0.22 11.71 -29.28
C ALA A 75 -0.76 11.19 -30.62
N LYS A 76 -0.64 9.87 -30.87
CA LYS A 76 -1.19 9.21 -32.06
C LYS A 76 -2.71 9.31 -32.13
N ALA A 77 -3.40 9.01 -31.02
CA ALA A 77 -4.86 9.09 -30.93
C ALA A 77 -5.38 10.51 -31.23
N ARG A 78 -4.70 11.54 -30.72
CA ARG A 78 -5.00 12.95 -31.03
C ARG A 78 -4.77 13.27 -32.50
N LYS A 79 -3.66 12.80 -33.09
CA LYS A 79 -3.35 13.00 -34.51
C LYS A 79 -4.37 12.32 -35.43
N GLN A 80 -4.84 11.13 -35.05
CA GLN A 80 -5.83 10.35 -35.80
C GLN A 80 -7.28 10.79 -35.55
N ARG A 81 -7.52 11.83 -34.71
CA ARG A 81 -8.86 12.27 -34.29
C ARG A 81 -9.72 11.11 -33.78
N ALA A 82 -9.13 10.27 -32.94
CA ALA A 82 -9.82 9.16 -32.29
C ALA A 82 -10.99 9.69 -31.42
N PRO A 83 -11.98 8.84 -31.09
CA PRO A 83 -13.13 9.23 -30.26
C PRO A 83 -12.69 9.82 -28.92
N SER A 84 -13.42 10.82 -28.40
CA SER A 84 -13.07 11.51 -27.14
C SER A 84 -12.85 10.54 -25.98
N ASP A 85 -13.69 9.51 -25.87
CA ASP A 85 -13.59 8.50 -24.80
C ASP A 85 -12.25 7.77 -24.79
N THR A 86 -11.68 7.49 -25.98
CA THR A 86 -10.37 6.84 -26.13
C THR A 86 -9.23 7.77 -25.75
N VAL A 87 -9.34 9.06 -26.07
CA VAL A 87 -8.35 10.06 -25.71
C VAL A 87 -8.37 10.30 -24.19
N ASP A 88 -9.56 10.35 -23.60
CA ASP A 88 -9.74 10.54 -22.16
C ASP A 88 -9.30 9.32 -21.35
N SER A 89 -9.55 8.10 -21.84
CA SER A 89 -9.06 6.88 -21.19
C SER A 89 -7.52 6.83 -21.20
N LEU A 90 -6.89 7.12 -22.34
CA LEU A 90 -5.43 7.21 -22.45
C LEU A 90 -4.85 8.32 -21.56
N HIS A 91 -5.53 9.47 -21.48
CA HIS A 91 -5.09 10.56 -20.61
C HIS A 91 -5.17 10.19 -19.14
N ARG A 92 -6.25 9.51 -18.71
CA ARG A 92 -6.37 8.96 -17.35
C ARG A 92 -5.29 7.94 -17.07
N ALA A 93 -5.05 6.99 -17.97
CA ALA A 93 -4.01 5.97 -17.83
C ALA A 93 -2.62 6.61 -17.67
N LEU A 94 -2.29 7.59 -18.52
CA LEU A 94 -1.03 8.33 -18.45
C LEU A 94 -0.87 9.03 -17.09
N LYS A 95 -1.91 9.71 -16.60
CA LYS A 95 -1.88 10.37 -15.30
C LYS A 95 -1.68 9.38 -14.15
N HIS A 96 -2.26 8.19 -14.24
CA HIS A 96 -2.03 7.12 -13.28
C HIS A 96 -0.58 6.62 -13.30
N ALA A 97 -0.01 6.39 -14.48
CA ALA A 97 1.38 5.97 -14.64
C ALA A 97 2.36 7.03 -14.11
N GLU A 98 2.16 8.30 -14.44
CA GLU A 98 2.98 9.41 -13.94
C GLU A 98 2.89 9.54 -12.41
N SER A 99 1.69 9.43 -11.84
CA SER A 99 1.49 9.43 -10.39
C SER A 99 2.19 8.27 -9.69
N ALA A 100 2.18 7.08 -10.30
CA ALA A 100 2.89 5.90 -9.79
C ALA A 100 4.41 6.13 -9.77
N LEU A 101 4.97 6.69 -10.85
CA LEU A 101 6.39 7.05 -10.93
C LEU A 101 6.78 8.10 -9.89
N GLU A 102 6.00 9.18 -9.76
CA GLU A 102 6.24 10.22 -8.77
C GLU A 102 6.17 9.68 -7.34
N LYS A 103 5.28 8.72 -7.09
CA LYS A 103 5.18 8.02 -5.80
C LYS A 103 6.43 7.17 -5.56
N ALA A 104 6.84 6.33 -6.51
CA ALA A 104 8.03 5.51 -6.39
C ALA A 104 9.29 6.35 -6.09
N GLN A 105 9.48 7.46 -6.81
CA GLN A 105 10.59 8.38 -6.56
C GLN A 105 10.51 9.03 -5.17
N ARG A 106 9.31 9.36 -4.68
CA ARG A 106 9.12 9.90 -3.34
C ARG A 106 9.46 8.88 -2.27
N ASP A 107 8.93 7.67 -2.38
CA ASP A 107 9.14 6.60 -1.42
C ASP A 107 10.65 6.25 -1.36
N GLU A 108 11.35 6.25 -2.50
CA GLU A 108 12.80 6.09 -2.56
C GLU A 108 13.55 7.20 -1.82
N ARG A 109 13.18 8.47 -2.05
CA ARG A 109 13.80 9.62 -1.34
C ARG A 109 13.57 9.54 0.17
N GLU A 110 12.36 9.20 0.59
CA GLU A 110 12.04 9.06 2.01
C GLU A 110 12.84 7.92 2.64
N ARG A 111 12.99 6.78 1.93
CA ARG A 111 13.81 5.66 2.36
C ARG A 111 15.28 6.06 2.50
N GLN A 112 15.87 6.68 1.48
CA GLN A 112 17.27 7.10 1.50
C GLN A 112 17.56 8.08 2.65
N ALA A 113 16.64 9.00 2.94
CA ALA A 113 16.80 9.95 4.04
C ALA A 113 16.81 9.21 5.40
N LEU A 114 15.91 8.24 5.59
CA LEU A 114 15.85 7.43 6.81
C LEU A 114 17.05 6.48 6.95
N ASP A 115 17.51 5.90 5.85
CA ASP A 115 18.66 5.00 5.85
C ASP A 115 19.96 5.74 6.17
N LYS A 116 20.14 6.97 5.65
CA LYS A 116 21.25 7.85 6.02
C LYS A 116 21.24 8.16 7.52
N ALA A 117 20.11 8.58 8.07
CA ALA A 117 19.98 8.85 9.51
C ALA A 117 20.25 7.61 10.36
N ARG A 118 19.80 6.43 9.91
CA ARG A 118 20.07 5.16 10.58
C ARG A 118 21.56 4.79 10.53
N ALA A 119 22.23 5.03 9.40
CA ALA A 119 23.66 4.77 9.25
C ALA A 119 24.48 5.68 10.18
N GLU A 120 24.20 6.98 10.21
CA GLU A 120 24.86 7.94 11.12
C GLU A 120 24.68 7.57 12.59
N GLU A 121 23.47 7.13 12.96
CA GLU A 121 23.18 6.69 14.33
C GLU A 121 23.93 5.40 14.68
N LYS A 122 24.04 4.47 13.72
CA LYS A 122 24.85 3.25 13.90
C LYS A 122 26.33 3.57 14.08
N GLU A 123 26.86 4.58 13.39
CA GLU A 123 28.25 5.04 13.56
C GLU A 123 28.48 5.69 14.93
N LYS A 124 27.54 6.52 15.39
CA LYS A 124 27.57 7.10 16.74
C LYS A 124 27.56 6.01 17.82
N GLN A 125 26.77 4.97 17.63
CA GLN A 125 26.73 3.82 18.53
C GLN A 125 28.04 3.04 18.55
N LYS A 126 28.65 2.81 17.38
CA LYS A 126 30.00 2.20 17.29
C LYS A 126 31.06 3.02 18.02
N ALA A 127 30.93 4.35 18.00
CA ALA A 127 31.79 5.26 18.76
C ALA A 127 31.49 5.28 20.28
N GLY A 128 30.62 4.40 20.78
CA GLY A 128 30.31 4.24 22.20
C GLY A 128 29.15 5.10 22.70
N LYS A 129 28.48 5.87 21.83
CA LYS A 129 27.26 6.60 22.24
C LYS A 129 26.11 5.61 22.47
N ARG A 130 25.24 5.94 23.41
CA ARG A 130 24.05 5.13 23.70
C ARG A 130 23.11 5.10 22.49
N PRO A 131 22.43 3.97 22.21
CA PRO A 131 21.48 3.89 21.11
C PRO A 131 20.37 4.93 21.24
N TRP A 132 20.26 5.80 20.24
CA TRP A 132 19.22 6.81 20.18
C TRP A 132 18.24 6.51 19.05
N TYR A 133 16.95 6.73 19.32
CA TYR A 133 15.87 6.48 18.37
C TYR A 133 15.12 7.77 18.09
N MET A 134 15.08 8.19 16.82
CA MET A 134 14.40 9.43 16.42
C MET A 134 12.92 9.43 16.83
N LYS A 135 12.49 10.54 17.39
CA LYS A 135 11.07 10.80 17.67
C LYS A 135 10.29 10.93 16.36
N LYS A 136 8.97 10.71 16.44
CA LYS A 136 8.08 10.84 15.27
C LYS A 136 8.07 12.26 14.67
N SER A 137 8.33 13.30 15.47
CA SER A 137 8.47 14.69 15.01
C SER A 137 9.74 14.86 14.19
N GLU A 138 10.88 14.44 14.73
CA GLU A 138 12.19 14.56 14.08
C GLU A 138 12.25 13.78 12.76
N LYS A 139 11.62 12.60 12.70
CA LYS A 139 11.45 11.86 11.44
C LYS A 139 10.69 12.69 10.40
N ARG A 140 9.60 13.36 10.79
CA ARG A 140 8.83 14.22 9.89
C ARG A 140 9.65 15.41 9.40
N ASP A 141 10.44 16.02 10.28
CA ASP A 141 11.30 17.15 9.93
C ASP A 141 12.41 16.73 8.97
N LEU A 142 12.99 15.54 9.18
CA LEU A 142 14.00 14.97 8.29
C LEU A 142 13.42 14.69 6.89
N LEU A 143 12.24 14.09 6.80
CA LEU A 143 11.56 13.88 5.51
C LEU A 143 11.19 15.20 4.84
N LEU A 144 10.78 16.21 5.62
CA LEU A 144 10.45 17.54 5.11
C LEU A 144 11.69 18.24 4.53
N LYS A 145 12.84 18.15 5.21
CA LYS A 145 14.13 18.63 4.70
C LYS A 145 14.48 17.95 3.39
N ALA A 146 14.51 16.62 3.36
CA ALA A 146 14.80 15.85 2.14
C ALA A 146 13.89 16.23 0.96
N LYS A 147 12.61 16.49 1.21
CA LYS A 147 11.67 16.96 0.19
C LYS A 147 12.05 18.34 -0.36
N PHE A 148 12.40 19.29 0.51
CA PHE A 148 12.78 20.64 0.08
C PHE A 148 14.16 20.67 -0.58
N ASP A 149 15.11 19.85 -0.12
CA ASP A 149 16.43 19.71 -0.72
C ASP A 149 16.31 19.17 -2.15
N HIS A 150 15.47 18.15 -2.37
CA HIS A 150 15.16 17.66 -3.71
C HIS A 150 14.51 18.75 -4.58
N LEU A 151 13.57 19.52 -4.02
CA LEU A 151 12.92 20.59 -4.76
C LEU A 151 13.90 21.72 -5.12
N ALA A 152 14.84 22.03 -4.23
CA ALA A 152 15.92 22.98 -4.47
C ALA A 152 16.89 22.47 -5.55
N ALA A 153 17.22 21.18 -5.53
CA ALA A 153 18.07 20.56 -6.54
C ALA A 153 17.40 20.57 -7.94
N ALA A 154 16.10 20.27 -8.02
CA ALA A 154 15.39 20.18 -9.30
C ALA A 154 14.99 21.54 -9.88
N GLY A 155 14.64 22.53 -9.05
CA GLY A 155 14.05 23.80 -9.50
C GLY A 155 14.62 25.06 -8.84
N GLY A 156 15.72 24.92 -8.10
CA GLY A 156 16.38 26.00 -7.40
C GLY A 156 15.58 26.55 -6.21
N GLN A 157 16.10 27.63 -5.62
CA GLN A 157 15.48 28.30 -4.47
C GLN A 157 14.12 28.93 -4.82
N ASN A 158 13.91 29.31 -6.08
CA ASN A 158 12.65 29.88 -6.56
C ASN A 158 11.51 28.86 -6.53
N ALA A 159 11.77 27.59 -6.88
CA ALA A 159 10.77 26.52 -6.77
C ALA A 159 10.37 26.26 -5.31
N VAL A 160 11.35 26.31 -4.40
CA VAL A 160 11.11 26.17 -2.96
C VAL A 160 10.24 27.31 -2.43
N ARG A 161 10.57 28.58 -2.75
CA ARG A 161 9.77 29.75 -2.38
C ARG A 161 8.34 29.64 -2.88
N LYS A 162 8.15 29.32 -4.17
CA LYS A 162 6.82 29.11 -4.76
C LYS A 162 6.02 28.02 -4.04
N ALA A 163 6.66 26.91 -3.65
CA ALA A 163 6.00 25.84 -2.92
C ALA A 163 5.58 26.28 -1.50
N ILE A 164 6.43 27.03 -0.81
CA ILE A 164 6.14 27.62 0.51
C ILE A 164 4.98 28.61 0.40
N ASP A 165 5.01 29.52 -0.58
CA ASP A 165 3.97 30.54 -0.78
C ASP A 165 2.62 29.90 -1.13
N LYS A 166 2.62 28.87 -1.98
CA LYS A 166 1.42 28.09 -2.28
C LYS A 166 0.85 27.42 -1.03
N ARG A 167 1.71 26.92 -0.12
CA ARG A 167 1.28 26.36 1.16
C ARG A 167 0.72 27.43 2.09
N LYS A 168 1.39 28.57 2.21
CA LYS A 168 0.92 29.73 3.01
C LYS A 168 -0.44 30.22 2.53
N LYS A 169 -0.63 30.41 1.21
CA LYS A 169 -1.92 30.82 0.62
C LYS A 169 -3.03 29.83 0.96
N LYS A 170 -2.76 28.52 0.85
CA LYS A 170 -3.74 27.48 1.21
C LYS A 170 -4.10 27.49 2.69
N LEU A 171 -3.12 27.69 3.58
CA LEU A 171 -3.37 27.80 5.02
C LEU A 171 -4.20 29.05 5.34
N ALA A 172 -3.83 30.21 4.80
CA ALA A 172 -4.59 31.45 4.97
C ALA A 172 -6.04 31.34 4.47
N GLN A 173 -6.28 30.65 3.34
CA GLN A 173 -7.63 30.37 2.85
C GLN A 173 -8.41 29.44 3.77
N LYS A 174 -7.77 28.39 4.31
CA LYS A 174 -8.39 27.48 5.28
C LYS A 174 -8.74 28.22 6.57
N GLU A 175 -7.84 29.05 7.08
CA GLU A 175 -8.09 29.89 8.25
C GLU A 175 -9.23 30.87 7.98
N LYS A 176 -9.26 31.54 6.81
CA LYS A 176 -10.37 32.42 6.44
C LYS A 176 -11.71 31.67 6.42
N LYS A 177 -11.74 30.43 5.92
CA LYS A 177 -12.95 29.58 5.92
C LYS A 177 -13.33 29.05 7.30
N ALA A 178 -12.34 28.81 8.17
CA ALA A 178 -12.55 28.29 9.52
C ALA A 178 -12.91 29.39 10.54
N ARG A 179 -12.76 30.67 10.19
CA ARG A 179 -13.20 31.78 11.04
C ARG A 179 -14.72 31.70 11.22
N PRO A 180 -15.24 31.83 12.44
CA PRO A 180 -16.67 31.96 12.66
C PRO A 180 -17.18 33.18 11.88
N PHE A 181 -18.37 33.06 11.29
CA PHE A 181 -19.02 34.20 10.63
C PHE A 181 -19.17 35.34 11.64
N THR A 182 -18.87 36.56 11.22
CA THR A 182 -19.13 37.73 12.06
C THR A 182 -20.64 37.85 12.27
N GLN A 183 -21.09 38.44 13.38
CA GLN A 183 -22.52 38.54 13.70
C GLN A 183 -23.33 39.25 12.60
N ALA A 184 -22.72 40.21 11.89
CA ALA A 184 -23.33 40.86 10.72
C ALA A 184 -23.45 39.92 9.51
N GLN A 185 -22.44 39.07 9.26
CA GLN A 185 -22.49 38.07 8.18
C GLN A 185 -23.48 36.96 8.50
N ALA A 186 -23.53 36.48 9.75
CA ALA A 186 -24.50 35.49 10.19
C ALA A 186 -25.95 35.98 10.06
N ARG A 187 -26.21 37.25 10.41
CA ARG A 187 -27.52 37.91 10.22
C ARG A 187 -27.90 38.07 8.75
N ALA A 188 -26.95 38.47 7.89
CA ALA A 188 -27.21 38.56 6.45
C ALA A 188 -27.53 37.20 5.81
N PHE A 189 -26.95 36.11 6.30
CA PHE A 189 -27.31 34.75 5.87
C PHE A 189 -28.65 34.26 6.41
N SER A 190 -29.11 34.74 7.57
CA SER A 190 -30.44 34.40 8.10
C SER A 190 -31.57 35.20 7.45
N ASP A 191 -31.31 36.44 7.03
CA ASP A 191 -32.30 37.30 6.37
C ASP A 191 -32.49 36.92 4.88
N ALA A 192 -31.52 36.23 4.27
CA ALA A 192 -31.65 35.63 2.94
C ALA A 192 -32.41 34.30 3.00
N GLY A 193 -33.73 34.36 3.18
CA GLY A 193 -34.62 33.19 3.12
C GLY A 193 -34.51 32.44 1.76
N PRO A 194 -34.93 31.16 1.69
CA PRO A 194 -34.75 30.35 0.49
C PRO A 194 -35.55 30.95 -0.68
N SER A 195 -34.84 31.40 -1.71
CA SER A 195 -35.47 31.84 -2.96
C SER A 195 -35.98 30.61 -3.72
N THR A 196 -37.20 30.20 -3.41
CA THR A 196 -37.96 29.23 -4.21
C THR A 196 -38.32 29.91 -5.54
N GLN A 197 -37.56 29.63 -6.60
CA GLN A 197 -37.96 29.97 -7.97
C GLN A 197 -38.69 28.75 -8.55
N HIS A 198 -39.96 28.96 -8.91
CA HIS A 198 -40.83 28.02 -9.61
C HIS A 198 -40.46 27.89 -11.09
#